data_AF-A0A2R7M5V0-F1
#
_entry.id   AF-A0A2R7M5V0-F1
#
_cell.length_a   1.000
_cell.length_b   1.000
_cell.length_c   1.000
_cell.angle_alpha   90.00
_cell.angle_beta   90.00
_cell.angle_gamma   90.00
#
_symmetry.space_group_name_H-M   'P 1'
#
loop_
_entity.id
_entity.type
_entity.pdbx_description
1 polymer ?
#
loop_
_entity_poly.entity_id
_entity_poly.type
_entity_poly.pdbx_seq_one_letter_code
_entity_poly.pdbx_strand_id
1 'polypeptide(L)'
;GEECGTVTLTATGRGGGLASIAWRAASNTGPIIGVTLDVSYVGRLGGAVRRYLQDEASLHATGRTLAYVGAGRATATVSGTIQTFTATCRVAPTSVRIQAR
;
A
#
# COMPACT_ATOMS: atom_id res chain seq x y z
N GLY A 1 -3.19 12.03 9.62
CA GLY A 1 -2.17 11.22 10.32
C GLY A 1 -0.85 11.88 10.00
N GLU A 2 -0.41 12.77 10.89
CA GLU A 2 0.44 12.48 12.06
C GLU A 2 1.89 12.27 11.63
N GLU A 3 2.68 13.32 11.93
CA GLU A 3 4.13 13.57 11.93
C GLU A 3 5.10 12.79 11.04
N CYS A 4 4.88 11.53 10.67
CA CYS A 4 5.87 10.74 9.93
C CYS A 4 5.84 10.93 8.41
N GLY A 5 4.86 11.66 7.86
CA GLY A 5 4.77 11.94 6.42
C GLY A 5 3.51 11.41 5.75
N THR A 6 3.64 10.92 4.51
CA THR A 6 2.49 10.55 3.66
C THR A 6 2.60 9.12 3.14
N VAL A 7 1.46 8.44 3.04
CA VAL A 7 1.34 7.13 2.38
C VAL A 7 0.28 7.22 1.30
N THR A 8 0.66 6.90 0.08
CA THR A 8 -0.20 6.90 -1.09
C THR A 8 -0.37 5.47 -1.57
N LEU A 9 -1.62 5.08 -1.81
CA LEU A 9 -2.00 3.83 -2.46
C LEU A 9 -2.51 4.12 -3.86
N THR A 10 -2.02 3.41 -4.86
CA THR A 10 -2.46 3.53 -6.25
C THR A 10 -2.79 2.15 -6.78
N ALA A 11 -3.88 2.05 -7.53
CA ALA A 11 -4.24 0.83 -8.23
C ALA A 11 -4.60 1.12 -9.69
N THR A 12 -4.23 0.22 -10.58
CA THR A 12 -4.44 0.38 -12.02
C THR A 12 -4.85 -0.95 -12.63
N GLY A 13 -6.03 -1.01 -13.26
CA GLY A 13 -6.45 -2.19 -14.04
C GLY A 13 -5.55 -2.38 -15.27
N ARG A 14 -5.18 -3.63 -15.56
CA ARG A 14 -4.27 -4.01 -16.64
C ARG A 14 -4.95 -4.82 -17.77
N GLY A 15 -6.23 -5.15 -17.62
CA GLY A 15 -6.93 -6.08 -18.52
C GLY A 15 -6.81 -7.53 -18.06
N GLY A 16 -7.68 -8.40 -18.58
CA GLY A 16 -7.70 -9.82 -18.21
C GLY A 16 -7.99 -10.05 -16.74
N GLY A 17 -8.68 -9.13 -16.06
CA GLY A 17 -8.95 -9.21 -14.62
C GLY A 17 -7.74 -8.94 -13.72
N LEU A 18 -6.62 -8.45 -14.27
CA LEU A 18 -5.43 -8.10 -13.50
C LEU A 18 -5.42 -6.64 -13.06
N ALA A 19 -4.86 -6.38 -11.89
CA ALA A 19 -4.61 -5.05 -11.36
C ALA A 19 -3.18 -4.93 -10.80
N SER A 20 -2.52 -3.81 -11.10
CA SER A 20 -1.30 -3.39 -10.44
C SER A 20 -1.66 -2.56 -9.23
N ILE A 21 -1.20 -2.96 -8.05
CA ILE A 21 -1.44 -2.25 -6.78
C ILE A 21 -0.08 -1.85 -6.24
N ALA A 22 0.10 -0.56 -5.99
CA ALA A 22 1.36 0.01 -5.53
C ALA A 22 1.12 0.96 -4.37
N TRP A 23 2.02 0.96 -3.40
CA TRP A 23 2.04 1.95 -2.33
C TRP A 23 3.38 2.67 -2.33
N ARG A 24 3.35 3.91 -1.84
CA ARG A 24 4.53 4.76 -1.65
C ARG A 24 4.39 5.47 -0.32
N ALA A 25 5.46 5.48 0.45
CA ALA A 25 5.59 6.25 1.67
C ALA A 25 6.73 7.26 1.50
N ALA A 26 6.50 8.49 1.96
CA ALA A 26 7.51 9.53 2.03
C ALA A 26 7.48 10.14 3.43
N SER A 27 8.65 10.32 4.03
CA SER A 27 8.78 10.92 5.36
C SER A 27 9.22 12.37 5.29
N ASN A 28 8.64 13.21 6.16
CA ASN A 28 8.99 14.62 6.31
C ASN A 28 9.85 14.88 7.55
N THR A 29 10.03 13.89 8.44
CA THR A 29 10.66 14.04 9.77
C THR A 29 11.96 13.25 9.92
N GLY A 30 12.52 12.78 8.81
CA GLY A 30 13.78 12.02 8.74
C GLY A 30 13.63 10.70 7.99
N PRO A 31 14.71 9.91 7.86
CA PRO A 31 14.66 8.61 7.19
C PRO A 31 13.62 7.68 7.82
N ILE A 32 12.86 6.99 6.96
CA ILE A 32 12.10 5.80 7.31
C ILE A 32 13.11 4.70 7.58
N ILE A 33 13.03 4.09 8.76
CA ILE A 33 13.93 3.01 9.20
C ILE A 33 13.21 1.67 9.36
N GLY A 34 11.87 1.68 9.29
CA GLY A 34 11.05 0.48 9.40
C GLY A 34 9.70 0.68 8.73
N VAL A 35 9.26 -0.31 7.95
CA VAL A 35 7.93 -0.35 7.34
C VAL A 35 7.29 -1.69 7.66
N THR A 36 6.07 -1.64 8.18
CA THR A 36 5.20 -2.81 8.29
C THR A 36 3.84 -2.43 7.72
N LEU A 37 3.61 -2.71 6.45
CA LEU A 37 2.36 -2.39 5.76
C LEU A 37 1.68 -3.64 5.23
N ASP A 38 0.38 -3.73 5.49
CA ASP A 38 -0.50 -4.71 4.87
C ASP A 38 -1.26 -4.02 3.74
N VAL A 39 -1.11 -4.56 2.53
CA VAL A 39 -1.92 -4.21 1.38
C VAL A 39 -2.87 -5.36 1.09
N SER A 40 -4.15 -5.12 1.31
CA SER A 40 -5.20 -6.06 0.96
C SER A 40 -5.87 -5.66 -0.34
N TYR A 41 -6.39 -6.64 -1.07
CA TYR A 41 -7.27 -6.40 -2.19
C TYR A 41 -8.42 -7.39 -2.18
N VAL A 42 -9.59 -6.94 -2.63
CA VAL A 42 -10.80 -7.73 -2.73
C VAL A 42 -11.44 -7.45 -4.07
N GLY A 43 -11.67 -8.51 -4.84
CA GLY A 43 -12.37 -8.50 -6.12
C GLY A 43 -13.46 -9.56 -6.16
N ARG A 44 -13.94 -9.87 -7.38
CA ARG A 44 -15.07 -10.78 -7.58
C ARG A 44 -14.77 -12.22 -7.14
N LEU A 45 -13.52 -12.65 -7.29
CA LEU A 45 -13.10 -14.03 -7.06
C LEU A 45 -12.48 -14.25 -5.68
N GLY A 46 -12.59 -13.25 -4.80
CA GLY A 46 -12.03 -13.27 -3.45
C GLY A 46 -11.05 -12.13 -3.22
N GLY A 47 -10.26 -12.27 -2.16
CA GLY A 47 -9.25 -11.29 -1.80
C GLY A 47 -8.00 -11.93 -1.22
N ALA A 48 -6.94 -11.14 -1.17
CA ALA A 48 -5.70 -11.54 -0.51
C ALA A 48 -5.12 -10.35 0.25
N VAL A 49 -4.21 -10.67 1.17
CA VAL A 49 -3.41 -9.69 1.90
C VAL A 49 -1.95 -9.95 1.59
N ARG A 50 -1.21 -8.88 1.30
CA ARG A 50 0.23 -8.91 1.14
C ARG A 50 0.87 -8.00 2.18
N ARG A 51 1.72 -8.58 3.01
CA ARG A 51 2.53 -7.84 3.97
C ARG A 51 3.86 -7.40 3.33
N TYR A 52 4.25 -6.17 3.61
CA TYR A 52 5.52 -5.58 3.23
C TYR A 52 6.30 -5.24 4.50
N LEU A 53 7.55 -5.69 4.52
CA LEU A 53 8.54 -5.40 5.56
C LEU A 53 9.74 -4.76 4.87
N GLN A 54 10.22 -3.65 5.41
CA GLN A 54 11.43 -2.99 4.94
C GLN A 54 12.13 -2.37 6.14
N ASP A 55 13.40 -2.73 6.35
CA ASP A 55 14.23 -2.27 7.47
C ASP A 55 15.46 -1.46 7.00
N GLU A 56 15.47 -1.08 5.72
CA GLU A 56 16.54 -0.26 5.13
C GLU A 56 16.17 1.22 5.19
N ALA A 57 17.09 2.03 5.74
CA ALA A 57 16.93 3.45 5.93
C ALA A 57 16.76 4.20 4.59
N SER A 58 15.63 4.89 4.40
CA SER A 58 15.33 5.64 3.18
C SER A 58 14.37 6.80 3.44
N LEU A 59 14.46 7.87 2.65
CA LEU A 59 13.44 8.93 2.65
C LEU A 59 12.15 8.50 1.94
N HIS A 60 12.23 7.46 1.11
CA HIS A 60 11.12 6.94 0.32
C HIS A 60 11.08 5.41 0.39
N ALA A 61 9.94 4.86 0.81
CA ALA A 61 9.69 3.42 0.78
C ALA A 61 8.56 3.13 -0.20
N THR A 62 8.67 2.04 -0.96
CA THR A 62 7.65 1.69 -1.95
C THR A 62 7.47 0.19 -2.04
N GLY A 63 6.28 -0.24 -2.46
CA GLY A 63 6.02 -1.63 -2.76
C GLY A 63 4.97 -1.76 -3.84
N ARG A 64 5.00 -2.87 -4.57
CA ARG A 64 4.07 -3.17 -5.65
C ARG A 64 3.73 -4.65 -5.69
N THR A 65 2.53 -4.97 -6.10
CA THR A 65 2.11 -6.32 -6.45
C THR A 65 1.20 -6.31 -7.67
N LEU A 66 1.20 -7.41 -8.41
CA LEU A 66 0.20 -7.72 -9.42
C LEU A 66 -0.78 -8.71 -8.82
N ALA A 67 -2.07 -8.38 -8.91
CA ALA A 67 -3.15 -9.17 -8.34
C ALA A 67 -4.19 -9.51 -9.41
N TYR A 68 -4.67 -10.75 -9.39
CA TYR A 68 -5.85 -11.13 -10.15
C TYR A 68 -7.09 -10.84 -9.29
N VAL A 69 -7.93 -9.92 -9.76
CA VAL A 69 -9.12 -9.43 -9.04
C VAL A 69 -10.42 -9.77 -9.77
N GLY A 70 -10.32 -10.45 -10.92
CA GLY A 70 -11.43 -10.74 -11.82
C GLY A 70 -11.92 -9.50 -12.55
N ALA A 71 -12.92 -9.67 -13.42
CA ALA A 71 -13.54 -8.56 -14.13
C ALA A 71 -14.52 -7.78 -13.23
N GLY A 72 -14.54 -6.46 -13.37
CA GLY A 72 -15.47 -5.57 -12.68
C GLY A 72 -14.83 -4.71 -11.60
N ARG A 73 -15.56 -4.51 -10.50
CA ARG A 73 -15.11 -3.66 -9.38
C ARG A 73 -14.29 -4.46 -8.39
N ALA A 74 -13.13 -3.92 -8.04
CA ALA A 74 -12.31 -4.38 -6.93
C ALA A 74 -11.88 -3.20 -6.06
N THR A 75 -11.38 -3.49 -4.86
CA THR A 75 -10.86 -2.48 -3.93
C THR A 75 -9.51 -2.94 -3.41
N ALA A 76 -8.58 -2.01 -3.27
CA ALA A 76 -7.32 -2.22 -2.56
C ALA A 76 -7.31 -1.34 -1.31
N THR A 77 -6.75 -1.83 -0.21
CA THR A 77 -6.60 -1.08 1.04
C THR A 77 -5.17 -1.22 1.55
N VAL A 78 -4.60 -0.14 2.09
CA VAL A 78 -3.31 -0.14 2.79
C VAL A 78 -3.50 0.28 4.24
N SER A 79 -2.81 -0.37 5.15
CA SER A 79 -2.75 -0.01 6.56
C SER A 79 -1.47 -0.57 7.20
N GLY A 80 -1.13 -0.11 8.40
CA GLY A 80 0.01 -0.65 9.16
C GLY A 80 0.76 0.42 9.92
N THR A 81 2.09 0.33 9.95
CA THR A 81 2.98 1.25 10.66
C THR A 81 4.19 1.63 9.81
N ILE A 82 4.67 2.85 10.03
CA ILE A 82 5.93 3.37 9.50
C ILE A 82 6.72 3.92 10.67
N GLN A 83 7.97 3.50 10.79
CA GLN A 83 8.91 3.99 11.77
C GLN A 83 9.92 4.91 11.06
N THR A 84 10.05 6.12 11.57
CA THR A 84 11.09 7.08 11.22
C THR A 84 12.11 7.14 12.35
N PHE A 85 13.20 7.88 12.13
CA PHE A 85 14.19 8.15 13.18
C PHE A 85 13.59 8.85 14.42
N THR A 86 12.51 9.61 14.25
CA THR A 86 11.94 10.50 15.27
C THR A 86 10.62 9.99 15.85
N ALA A 87 9.87 9.16 15.13
CA ALA A 87 8.56 8.69 15.55
C ALA A 87 8.16 7.36 14.91
N THR A 88 7.14 6.71 15.48
CA THR A 88 6.42 5.61 14.83
C THR A 88 4.99 6.04 14.58
N CYS A 89 4.56 6.03 13.32
CA CYS A 89 3.22 6.43 12.94
C CYS A 89 2.38 5.27 12.44
N ARG A 90 1.11 5.28 12.83
CA ARG A 90 0.12 4.34 12.33
C ARG A 90 -0.49 4.85 11.04
N VAL A 91 -0.48 4.02 10.02
CA VAL A 91 -1.17 4.26 8.75
C VAL A 91 -2.60 3.76 8.90
N ALA A 92 -3.53 4.71 9.02
CA ALA A 92 -4.95 4.41 9.05
C ALA A 92 -5.38 3.72 7.73
N PRO A 93 -6.34 2.78 7.76
CA PRO A 93 -6.81 2.10 6.56
C PRO A 93 -7.25 3.09 5.48
N THR A 94 -6.56 3.05 4.34
CA THR A 94 -6.84 3.91 3.18
C THR A 94 -7.08 3.04 1.97
N SER A 95 -8.19 3.26 1.26
CA SER A 95 -8.63 2.40 0.16
C SER A 95 -8.72 3.11 -1.18
N VAL A 96 -8.45 2.38 -2.26
CA VAL A 96 -8.67 2.82 -3.64
C VAL A 96 -9.54 1.81 -4.39
N ARG A 97 -10.41 2.32 -5.27
CA ARG A 97 -11.23 1.49 -6.15
C ARG A 97 -10.45 1.12 -7.42
N ILE A 98 -10.72 -0.07 -7.92
CA ILE A 98 -10.13 -0.63 -9.13
C ILE A 98 -11.26 -0.99 -10.08
N GLN A 99 -11.18 -0.50 -11.31
CA GLN A 99 -12.00 -0.97 -12.41
C GLN A 99 -11.15 -1.92 -13.26
N ALA A 100 -11.30 -3.23 -13.03
CA ALA A 100 -10.64 -4.25 -13.82
C ALA A 100 -11.46 -4.55 -15.07
N ARG A 101 -10.78 -4.55 -16.21
CA ARG A 101 -11.34 -4.92 -17.52
C ARG A 101 -10.97 -6.35 -17.84
#